data_AF-E8KIF2-F1
#
_entry.id   AF-E8KIF2-F1
#
_cell.length_a   1.000
_cell.length_b   1.000
_cell.length_c   1.000
_cell.angle_alpha   90.00
_cell.angle_beta   90.00
_cell.angle_gamma   90.00
#
_symmetry.space_group_name_H-M   'P 1'
#
loop_
_entity.id
_entity.type
_entity.pdbx_description
1 polymer ?
#
loop_
_entity_poly.entity_id
_entity_poly.type
_entity_poly.pdbx_seq_one_letter_code
_entity_poly.pdbx_strand_id
1 'polypeptide(L)'
;MADNLKQYSQFADYEFTIGYLNIPELDYLRQNSREFRSVNIAQLLEHKLSFQDLVQEIKQAAGNAKAVFLPACFGLDNQDFFNSLQQATGLALFELPTLPPSLLGIRQHRQLRSRFEQLGGMMMNGDRAIKAEFEGDKVVRIFTTSHQEEPISANHFVLAAGSFFSNGLVAEFERVKEPVFDLDICGCKNFNDSDRFTWTNNRFVAPQPYQSAGVVINSACQVQKKVWLYRIYMRWEMSSEVSKVLNKAVVRVLQWLRH
;
A
#
# COMPACT_ATOMS: atom_id res chain seq x y z
N MET A 1 -12.04 4.48 -16.95
CA MET A 1 -11.34 3.26 -16.46
C MET A 1 -11.38 2.14 -17.50
N ALA A 2 -12.55 1.76 -18.01
CA ALA A 2 -12.69 0.79 -19.11
C ALA A 2 -11.88 1.18 -20.37
N ASP A 3 -11.88 2.46 -20.75
CA ASP A 3 -11.12 2.93 -21.93
C ASP A 3 -9.60 2.84 -21.76
N ASN A 4 -9.08 2.96 -20.53
CA ASN A 4 -7.65 2.79 -20.26
C ASN A 4 -7.22 1.32 -20.36
N LEU A 5 -8.10 0.38 -20.04
CA LEU A 5 -7.79 -1.05 -20.15
C LEU A 5 -7.65 -1.49 -21.61
N LYS A 6 -8.46 -0.92 -22.51
CA LYS A 6 -8.38 -1.18 -23.96
C LYS A 6 -7.09 -0.67 -24.61
N GLN A 7 -6.31 0.18 -23.94
CA GLN A 7 -5.01 0.65 -24.44
C GLN A 7 -3.93 -0.43 -24.38
N TYR A 8 -4.13 -1.50 -23.61
CA TYR A 8 -3.18 -2.61 -23.52
C TYR A 8 -3.60 -3.72 -24.50
N SER A 9 -2.67 -4.13 -25.37
CA SER A 9 -2.92 -5.13 -26.43
C SER A 9 -3.47 -6.47 -25.91
N GLN A 10 -3.10 -6.86 -24.70
CA GLN A 10 -3.60 -8.06 -24.02
C GLN A 10 -5.12 -8.03 -23.73
N PHE A 11 -5.75 -6.86 -23.77
CA PHE A 11 -7.19 -6.67 -23.51
C PHE A 11 -7.99 -6.26 -24.77
N ALA A 12 -7.37 -6.25 -25.95
CA ALA A 12 -8.01 -5.78 -27.19
C ALA A 12 -9.27 -6.60 -27.58
N ASP A 13 -9.26 -7.90 -27.28
CA ASP A 13 -10.37 -8.83 -27.61
C ASP A 13 -11.47 -8.88 -26.53
N TYR A 14 -11.40 -8.02 -25.51
CA TYR A 14 -12.36 -8.01 -24.40
C TYR A 14 -13.36 -6.86 -24.53
N GLU A 15 -14.64 -7.20 -24.37
CA GLU A 15 -15.69 -6.21 -24.27
C GLU A 15 -15.83 -5.76 -22.82
N PHE A 16 -15.63 -4.47 -22.58
CA PHE A 16 -15.80 -3.86 -21.27
C PHE A 16 -17.11 -3.10 -21.21
N THR A 17 -17.97 -3.47 -20.26
CA THR A 17 -19.19 -2.70 -19.95
C THR A 17 -19.11 -2.15 -18.54
N ILE A 18 -19.83 -1.05 -18.30
CA ILE A 18 -19.98 -0.48 -16.95
C ILE A 18 -21.37 -0.82 -16.44
N GLY A 19 -21.46 -1.20 -15.17
CA GLY A 19 -22.73 -1.34 -14.47
C GLY A 19 -22.68 -0.62 -13.14
N TYR A 20 -23.84 -0.55 -12.49
CA TYR A 20 -23.99 0.11 -11.21
C TYR A 20 -24.72 -0.82 -10.26
N LEU A 21 -24.27 -0.86 -9.01
CA LEU A 21 -24.99 -1.53 -7.93
C LEU A 21 -25.91 -0.53 -7.25
N ASN A 22 -27.19 -0.85 -7.19
CA ASN A 22 -28.17 -0.09 -6.45
C ASN A 22 -28.26 -0.61 -5.01
N ILE A 23 -27.54 0.05 -4.11
CA ILE A 23 -27.56 -0.25 -2.67
C ILE A 23 -28.01 1.01 -1.93
N PRO A 24 -29.31 1.16 -1.64
CA PRO A 24 -29.87 2.34 -0.97
C PRO A 24 -29.26 2.59 0.42
N GLU A 25 -28.80 1.54 1.10
CA GLU A 25 -28.18 1.63 2.42
C GLU A 25 -26.88 2.46 2.40
N LEU A 26 -26.25 2.61 1.22
CA LEU A 26 -25.09 3.46 1.02
C LEU A 26 -25.46 4.94 0.78
N ASP A 27 -26.74 5.29 0.59
CA ASP A 27 -27.17 6.66 0.28
C ASP A 27 -26.79 7.67 1.37
N TYR A 28 -26.85 7.27 2.63
CA TYR A 28 -26.39 8.11 3.73
C TYR A 28 -24.90 8.48 3.61
N LEU A 29 -24.05 7.51 3.22
CA LEU A 29 -22.62 7.79 2.98
C LEU A 29 -22.43 8.68 1.74
N ARG A 30 -23.32 8.59 0.74
CA ARG A 30 -23.27 9.46 -0.45
C ARG A 30 -23.53 10.92 -0.12
N GLN A 31 -24.41 11.18 0.86
CA GLN A 31 -24.72 12.55 1.32
C GLN A 31 -23.54 13.22 2.03
N ASN A 32 -22.56 12.44 2.52
CA ASN A 32 -21.35 12.95 3.14
C ASN A 32 -20.10 12.41 2.42
N SER A 33 -19.61 13.16 1.44
CA SER A 33 -18.47 12.76 0.59
C SER A 33 -17.19 12.39 1.35
N ARG A 34 -16.99 12.90 2.58
CA ARG A 34 -15.84 12.54 3.43
C ARG A 34 -15.93 11.12 3.99
N GLU A 35 -17.15 10.63 4.17
CA GLU A 35 -17.49 9.30 4.69
C GLU A 35 -17.64 8.26 3.58
N PHE A 36 -17.70 8.69 2.30
CA PHE A 36 -17.79 7.79 1.15
C PHE A 36 -16.42 7.18 0.78
N ARG A 37 -15.85 6.45 1.74
CA ARG A 37 -14.55 5.75 1.63
C ARG A 37 -14.76 4.24 1.65
N SER A 38 -13.86 3.51 0.98
CA SER A 38 -13.89 2.04 0.87
C SER A 38 -14.05 1.32 2.22
N VAL A 39 -13.38 1.82 3.27
CA VAL A 39 -13.45 1.28 4.64
C VAL A 39 -14.86 1.41 5.23
N ASN A 40 -15.47 2.59 5.13
CA ASN A 40 -16.81 2.83 5.66
C ASN A 40 -17.88 2.06 4.86
N ILE A 41 -17.70 1.99 3.53
CA ILE A 41 -18.56 1.18 2.66
C ILE A 41 -18.47 -0.30 3.07
N ALA A 42 -17.27 -0.83 3.29
CA ALA A 42 -17.08 -2.21 3.72
C ALA A 42 -17.77 -2.52 5.05
N GLN A 43 -17.60 -1.65 6.05
CA GLN A 43 -18.29 -1.79 7.34
C GLN A 43 -19.82 -1.79 7.18
N LEU A 44 -20.34 -0.92 6.32
CA LEU A 44 -21.79 -0.84 6.11
C LEU A 44 -22.32 -2.09 5.40
N LEU A 45 -21.62 -2.56 4.37
CA LEU A 45 -22.00 -3.76 3.62
C LEU A 45 -21.96 -5.03 4.48
N GLU A 46 -21.03 -5.13 5.43
CA GLU A 46 -20.95 -6.26 6.35
C GLU A 46 -22.00 -6.26 7.45
N HIS A 47 -22.41 -5.08 7.93
CA HIS A 47 -23.27 -4.98 9.13
C HIS A 47 -24.73 -4.63 8.84
N LYS A 48 -25.03 -3.92 7.75
CA LYS A 48 -26.37 -3.36 7.52
C LYS A 48 -27.10 -3.97 6.34
N LEU A 49 -26.38 -4.57 5.40
CA LEU A 49 -26.98 -5.13 4.20
C LEU A 49 -27.23 -6.63 4.33
N SER A 50 -28.40 -7.08 3.88
CA SER A 50 -28.66 -8.51 3.71
C SER A 50 -27.71 -9.10 2.68
N PHE A 51 -26.95 -10.12 3.07
CA PHE A 51 -26.02 -10.81 2.18
C PHE A 51 -26.71 -11.35 0.92
N GLN A 52 -27.93 -11.87 1.05
CA GLN A 52 -28.70 -12.41 -0.07
C GLN A 52 -29.10 -11.32 -1.07
N ASP A 53 -29.50 -10.15 -0.58
CA ASP A 53 -29.90 -9.03 -1.45
C ASP A 53 -28.70 -8.51 -2.24
N LEU A 54 -27.53 -8.43 -1.60
CA LEU A 54 -26.28 -8.08 -2.27
C LEU A 54 -25.90 -9.08 -3.37
N VAL A 55 -26.05 -10.39 -3.11
CA VAL A 55 -25.79 -11.44 -4.10
C VAL A 55 -26.72 -11.29 -5.31
N GLN A 56 -28.01 -11.03 -5.09
CA GLN A 56 -28.98 -10.85 -6.17
C GLN A 56 -28.68 -9.59 -6.99
N GLU A 57 -28.38 -8.47 -6.32
CA GLU A 57 -28.03 -7.21 -6.97
C GLU A 57 -26.77 -7.38 -7.85
N ILE A 58 -25.73 -8.05 -7.34
CA ILE A 58 -24.52 -8.33 -8.13
C ILE A 58 -24.84 -9.22 -9.34
N LYS A 59 -25.65 -10.28 -9.17
CA LYS A 59 -26.05 -11.15 -10.30
C LYS A 59 -26.81 -10.38 -11.38
N GLN A 60 -27.77 -9.55 -10.98
CA GLN A 60 -28.56 -8.73 -11.90
C GLN A 60 -27.68 -7.70 -12.61
N ALA A 61 -26.83 -7.00 -11.86
CA ALA A 61 -25.90 -6.02 -12.40
C ALA A 61 -24.80 -6.66 -13.28
N ALA A 62 -24.43 -7.92 -13.06
CA ALA A 62 -23.46 -8.62 -13.90
C ALA A 62 -24.00 -8.90 -15.32
N GLY A 63 -25.29 -9.19 -15.46
CA GLY A 63 -25.89 -9.54 -16.75
C GLY A 63 -25.25 -10.80 -17.35
N ASN A 64 -24.77 -10.72 -18.59
CA ASN A 64 -24.09 -11.81 -19.29
C ASN A 64 -22.55 -11.78 -19.14
N ALA A 65 -22.02 -10.96 -18.24
CA ALA A 65 -20.58 -10.84 -18.02
C ALA A 65 -20.00 -12.14 -17.48
N LYS A 66 -18.86 -12.58 -18.03
CA LYS A 66 -18.13 -13.76 -17.53
C LYS A 66 -17.19 -13.42 -16.39
N ALA A 67 -16.81 -12.15 -16.25
CA ALA A 67 -16.01 -11.63 -15.16
C ALA A 67 -16.53 -10.27 -14.71
N VAL A 68 -16.54 -10.04 -13.40
CA VAL A 68 -17.04 -8.81 -12.79
C VAL A 68 -15.97 -8.22 -11.88
N PHE A 69 -15.62 -6.98 -12.15
CA PHE A 69 -14.73 -6.19 -11.31
C PHE A 69 -15.55 -5.30 -10.39
N LEU A 70 -15.36 -5.52 -9.09
CA LEU A 70 -15.97 -4.78 -8.01
C LEU A 70 -14.94 -3.85 -7.37
N PRO A 71 -15.32 -2.68 -6.87
CA PRO A 71 -14.44 -1.85 -6.06
C PRO A 71 -14.07 -2.59 -4.76
N ALA A 72 -12.83 -2.43 -4.30
CA ALA A 72 -12.31 -3.08 -3.09
C ALA A 72 -12.95 -2.49 -1.82
N CYS A 73 -14.18 -2.90 -1.51
CA CYS A 73 -14.96 -2.50 -0.35
C CYS A 73 -15.77 -3.66 0.24
N PHE A 74 -15.38 -4.91 0.02
CA PHE A 74 -16.10 -6.10 0.48
C PHE A 74 -15.18 -6.95 1.37
N GLY A 75 -15.31 -6.87 2.70
CA GLY A 75 -14.34 -7.46 3.63
C GLY A 75 -13.49 -6.37 4.30
N LEU A 76 -13.63 -6.10 5.59
CA LEU A 76 -12.77 -5.11 6.25
C LEU A 76 -11.41 -5.73 6.62
N ASP A 77 -11.46 -6.86 7.30
CA ASP A 77 -10.28 -7.46 7.93
C ASP A 77 -9.58 -8.49 7.04
N ASN A 78 -10.35 -9.22 6.24
CA ASN A 78 -9.86 -10.28 5.36
C ASN A 78 -10.71 -10.41 4.09
N GLN A 79 -10.49 -11.47 3.30
CA GLN A 79 -11.18 -11.72 2.04
C GLN A 79 -12.41 -12.64 2.17
N ASP A 80 -12.77 -13.09 3.37
CA ASP A 80 -13.79 -14.13 3.55
C ASP A 80 -15.16 -13.70 3.04
N PHE A 81 -15.53 -12.44 3.29
CA PHE A 81 -16.79 -11.86 2.79
C PHE A 81 -16.82 -11.82 1.25
N PHE A 82 -15.73 -11.39 0.63
CA PHE A 82 -15.61 -11.37 -0.84
C PHE A 82 -15.64 -12.78 -1.44
N ASN A 83 -14.92 -13.73 -0.84
CA ASN A 83 -14.90 -15.13 -1.26
C ASN A 83 -16.29 -15.76 -1.14
N SER A 84 -17.03 -15.44 -0.09
CA SER A 84 -18.42 -15.87 0.10
C SER A 84 -19.33 -15.30 -0.98
N LEU A 85 -19.18 -14.02 -1.35
CA LEU A 85 -19.91 -13.42 -2.47
C LEU A 85 -19.58 -14.11 -3.78
N GLN A 86 -18.31 -14.42 -4.04
CA GLN A 86 -17.89 -15.13 -5.24
C GLN A 86 -18.54 -16.53 -5.32
N GLN A 87 -18.55 -17.27 -4.22
CA GLN A 87 -19.20 -18.58 -4.14
C GLN A 87 -20.72 -18.50 -4.34
N ALA A 88 -21.41 -17.57 -3.67
CA ALA A 88 -22.86 -17.42 -3.74
C ALA A 88 -23.34 -16.88 -5.10
N THR A 89 -22.54 -16.00 -5.72
CA THR A 89 -22.84 -15.48 -7.06
C THR A 89 -22.54 -16.49 -8.16
N GLY A 90 -21.54 -17.36 -7.98
CA GLY A 90 -21.04 -18.24 -9.02
C GLY A 90 -20.32 -17.50 -10.15
N LEU A 91 -20.00 -16.21 -9.96
CA LEU A 91 -19.36 -15.35 -10.94
C LEU A 91 -17.84 -15.29 -10.67
N ALA A 92 -17.05 -15.03 -11.71
CA ALA A 92 -15.65 -14.66 -11.53
C ALA A 92 -15.56 -13.19 -11.06
N LEU A 93 -15.53 -12.99 -9.73
CA LEU A 93 -15.42 -11.66 -9.12
C LEU A 93 -13.95 -11.28 -8.90
N PHE A 94 -13.62 -10.02 -9.14
CA PHE A 94 -12.29 -9.43 -8.87
C PHE A 94 -12.42 -8.09 -8.17
N GLU A 95 -11.47 -7.73 -7.30
CA GLU A 95 -11.43 -6.42 -6.64
C GLU A 95 -10.56 -5.42 -7.41
N LEU A 96 -11.05 -4.18 -7.52
CA LEU A 96 -10.32 -3.04 -8.06
C LEU A 96 -9.89 -2.11 -6.92
N PRO A 97 -8.60 -1.74 -6.85
CA PRO A 97 -8.13 -0.75 -5.89
C PRO A 97 -8.94 0.55 -5.98
N THR A 98 -9.37 1.05 -4.83
CA THR A 98 -10.08 2.32 -4.70
C THR A 98 -9.12 3.44 -4.33
N LEU A 99 -9.60 4.68 -4.35
CA LEU A 99 -8.87 5.82 -3.80
C LEU A 99 -8.51 5.58 -2.32
N PRO A 100 -7.42 6.20 -1.81
CA PRO A 100 -7.02 6.07 -0.42
C PRO A 100 -8.15 6.41 0.57
N PRO A 101 -8.31 5.64 1.66
CA PRO A 101 -7.48 4.51 2.08
C PRO A 101 -7.65 3.25 1.20
N SER A 102 -6.55 2.53 0.95
CA SER A 102 -6.58 1.28 0.19
C SER A 102 -6.95 0.11 1.11
N LEU A 103 -8.16 -0.43 0.95
CA LEU A 103 -8.62 -1.56 1.74
C LEU A 103 -7.76 -2.81 1.50
N LEU A 104 -7.35 -3.06 0.25
CA LEU A 104 -6.44 -4.14 -0.11
C LEU A 104 -5.11 -4.03 0.63
N GLY A 105 -4.54 -2.82 0.69
CA GLY A 105 -3.30 -2.56 1.42
C GLY A 105 -3.44 -2.76 2.93
N ILE A 106 -4.57 -2.36 3.51
CA ILE A 106 -4.87 -2.57 4.93
C ILE A 106 -4.96 -4.07 5.26
N ARG A 107 -5.69 -4.85 4.46
CA ARG A 107 -5.80 -6.31 4.65
C ARG A 107 -4.43 -6.98 4.54
N GLN A 108 -3.65 -6.63 3.52
CA GLN A 108 -2.30 -7.18 3.34
C GLN A 108 -1.40 -6.85 4.53
N HIS A 109 -1.42 -5.59 4.99
CA HIS A 109 -0.65 -5.17 6.17
C HIS A 109 -1.03 -5.98 7.42
N ARG A 110 -2.34 -6.17 7.67
CA ARG A 110 -2.85 -6.95 8.81
C ARG A 110 -2.41 -8.42 8.75
N GLN A 111 -2.53 -9.05 7.58
CA GLN A 111 -2.12 -10.45 7.39
C GLN A 111 -0.61 -10.64 7.60
N LEU A 112 0.21 -9.76 7.00
CA LEU A 112 1.67 -9.80 7.19
C LEU A 112 2.05 -9.61 8.64
N ARG A 113 1.41 -8.65 9.32
CA ARG A 113 1.64 -8.40 10.75
C ARG A 113 1.24 -9.60 11.61
N SER A 114 0.05 -10.13 11.42
CA SER A 114 -0.41 -11.31 12.18
C SER A 114 0.51 -12.50 11.96
N ARG A 115 0.97 -12.73 10.73
CA ARG A 115 1.93 -13.79 10.42
C ARG A 115 3.28 -13.56 11.09
N PHE A 116 3.78 -12.32 11.10
CA PHE A 116 5.02 -11.97 11.80
C PHE A 116 4.92 -12.24 13.31
N GLU A 117 3.81 -11.84 13.94
CA GLU A 117 3.55 -12.08 15.37
C GLU A 117 3.43 -13.59 15.68
N GLN A 118 2.74 -14.37 14.83
CA GLN A 118 2.64 -15.83 14.96
C GLN A 118 3.99 -16.56 14.85
N LEU A 119 4.96 -15.98 14.13
CA LEU A 119 6.32 -16.50 14.01
C LEU A 119 7.23 -16.08 15.18
N GLY A 120 6.67 -15.42 16.20
CA GLY A 120 7.40 -14.94 17.39
C GLY A 120 7.96 -13.53 17.23
N GLY A 121 7.62 -12.82 16.15
CA GLY A 121 7.97 -11.42 15.97
C GLY A 121 7.25 -10.52 16.97
N MET A 122 7.91 -9.46 17.44
CA MET A 122 7.34 -8.48 18.36
C MET A 122 7.20 -7.12 17.67
N MET A 123 6.01 -6.53 17.73
CA MET A 123 5.74 -5.18 17.20
C MET A 123 5.63 -4.18 18.36
N MET A 124 6.54 -3.21 18.42
CA MET A 124 6.51 -2.12 19.40
C MET A 124 5.69 -0.93 18.85
N ASN A 125 4.37 -1.04 18.89
CA ASN A 125 3.49 -0.01 18.35
C ASN A 125 3.57 1.29 19.15
N GLY A 126 3.57 2.43 18.44
CA GLY A 126 3.65 3.75 19.07
C GLY A 126 5.05 4.15 19.53
N ASP A 127 6.04 3.25 19.41
CA ASP A 127 7.43 3.56 19.68
C ASP A 127 8.17 3.95 18.39
N ARG A 128 9.27 4.70 18.53
CA ARG A 128 10.05 5.23 17.43
C ARG A 128 11.53 5.18 17.77
N ALA A 129 12.34 4.60 16.89
CA ALA A 129 13.79 4.71 16.98
C ALA A 129 14.24 6.17 16.78
N ILE A 130 15.10 6.68 17.66
CA ILE A 130 15.55 8.08 17.66
C ILE A 130 17.06 8.22 17.46
N LYS A 131 17.84 7.19 17.82
CA LYS A 131 19.31 7.22 17.73
C LYS A 131 19.87 5.80 17.71
N ALA A 132 20.99 5.62 17.01
CA ALA A 132 21.81 4.41 17.07
C ALA A 132 23.18 4.67 17.74
N GLU A 133 23.72 3.64 18.39
CA GLU A 133 25.12 3.57 18.80
C GLU A 133 25.89 2.57 17.93
N PHE A 134 27.12 2.95 17.60
CA PHE A 134 27.99 2.21 16.71
C PHE A 134 29.28 1.82 17.43
N GLU A 135 29.74 0.60 17.20
CA GLU A 135 31.08 0.13 17.54
C GLU A 135 31.78 -0.28 16.23
N GLY A 136 32.75 0.54 15.79
CA GLY A 136 33.37 0.36 14.48
C GLY A 136 32.36 0.50 13.34
N ASP A 137 32.21 -0.56 12.53
CA ASP A 137 31.31 -0.65 11.36
C ASP A 137 29.95 -1.30 11.68
N LYS A 138 29.63 -1.51 12.98
CA LYS A 138 28.41 -2.19 13.42
C LYS A 138 27.55 -1.32 14.31
N VAL A 139 26.24 -1.38 14.07
CA VAL A 139 25.26 -0.90 15.04
C VAL A 139 25.18 -1.94 16.15
N VAL A 140 25.28 -1.49 17.39
CA VAL A 140 25.17 -2.36 18.57
C VAL A 140 23.89 -2.11 19.36
N ARG A 141 23.36 -0.88 19.31
CA ARG A 141 22.21 -0.46 20.11
C ARG A 141 21.34 0.57 19.38
N ILE A 142 20.04 0.52 19.66
CA ILE A 142 19.05 1.51 19.23
C ILE A 142 18.32 2.06 20.46
N PHE A 143 18.22 3.38 20.50
CA PHE A 143 17.40 4.11 21.46
C PHE A 143 16.06 4.43 20.82
N THR A 144 14.99 4.31 21.58
CA THR A 144 13.64 4.63 21.13
C THR A 144 13.01 5.69 22.01
N THR A 145 11.86 6.24 21.59
CA THR A 145 11.09 7.17 22.40
C THR A 145 10.68 6.59 23.75
N SER A 146 10.33 5.30 23.79
CA SER A 146 9.98 4.59 25.03
C SER A 146 11.18 4.07 25.80
N HIS A 147 12.33 3.89 25.14
CA HIS A 147 13.54 3.30 25.70
C HIS A 147 14.75 4.21 25.48
N GLN A 148 14.76 5.36 26.15
CA GLN A 148 15.83 6.36 26.04
C GLN A 148 17.02 6.03 26.96
N GLU A 149 16.79 5.36 28.08
CA GLU A 149 17.85 4.99 29.04
C GLU A 149 18.25 3.51 28.92
N GLU A 150 17.35 2.65 28.46
CA GLU A 150 17.56 1.21 28.29
C GLU A 150 17.52 0.80 26.81
N PRO A 151 18.61 0.97 26.05
CA PRO A 151 18.57 0.76 24.62
C PRO A 151 18.36 -0.71 24.22
N ILE A 152 17.73 -0.90 23.07
CA ILE A 152 17.52 -2.20 22.45
C ILE A 152 18.82 -2.65 21.78
N SER A 153 19.34 -3.81 22.19
CA SER A 153 20.54 -4.43 21.61
C SER A 153 20.17 -5.61 20.71
N ALA A 154 20.87 -5.75 19.59
CA ALA A 154 20.67 -6.87 18.66
C ALA A 154 21.96 -7.20 17.91
N ASN A 155 22.06 -8.43 17.40
CA ASN A 155 23.18 -8.85 16.55
C ASN A 155 23.11 -8.20 15.16
N HIS A 156 21.91 -7.89 14.69
CA HIS A 156 21.65 -7.35 13.36
C HIS A 156 20.51 -6.34 13.42
N PHE A 157 20.65 -5.29 12.60
CA PHE A 157 19.64 -4.26 12.42
C PHE A 157 19.25 -4.18 10.94
N VAL A 158 17.97 -3.93 10.69
CA VAL A 158 17.38 -3.77 9.36
C VAL A 158 16.69 -2.42 9.32
N LEU A 159 17.09 -1.55 8.39
CA LEU A 159 16.42 -0.27 8.17
C LEU A 159 15.28 -0.48 7.16
N ALA A 160 14.04 -0.33 7.62
CA ALA A 160 12.84 -0.41 6.79
C ALA A 160 11.89 0.77 7.08
N ALA A 161 12.45 1.94 7.38
CA ALA A 161 11.70 3.11 7.86
C ALA A 161 10.94 3.86 6.74
N GLY A 162 11.12 3.46 5.47
CA GLY A 162 10.52 4.12 4.31
C GLY A 162 11.11 5.51 4.06
N SER A 163 10.31 6.40 3.50
CA SER A 163 10.73 7.74 3.04
C SER A 163 10.09 8.83 3.92
N PHE A 164 9.80 10.00 3.34
CA PHE A 164 9.32 11.18 4.08
C PHE A 164 7.98 10.97 4.80
N PHE A 165 6.99 10.35 4.16
CA PHE A 165 5.66 10.14 4.76
C PHE A 165 5.68 9.26 6.01
N SER A 166 6.62 8.32 6.07
CA SER A 166 6.81 7.41 7.22
C SER A 166 7.85 7.94 8.22
N ASN A 167 8.37 9.16 8.01
CA ASN A 167 9.48 9.75 8.76
C ASN A 167 10.78 8.93 8.72
N GLY A 168 10.95 8.06 7.72
CA GLY A 168 12.23 7.37 7.48
C GLY A 168 13.28 8.29 6.87
N LEU A 169 12.82 9.35 6.18
CA LEU A 169 13.63 10.50 5.80
C LEU A 169 12.99 11.77 6.35
N VAL A 170 13.81 12.74 6.73
CA VAL A 170 13.38 14.03 7.25
C VAL A 170 14.02 15.12 6.41
N ALA A 171 13.21 16.05 5.90
CA ALA A 171 13.67 17.23 5.19
C ALA A 171 13.77 18.40 6.19
N GLU A 172 14.99 18.74 6.60
CA GLU A 172 15.27 19.93 7.39
C GLU A 172 15.39 21.17 6.48
N PHE A 173 15.76 22.32 7.03
CA PHE A 173 15.95 23.50 6.19
C PHE A 173 17.15 23.33 5.25
N GLU A 174 18.26 22.84 5.80
CA GLU A 174 19.57 22.77 5.15
C GLU A 174 19.82 21.44 4.45
N ARG A 175 19.17 20.36 4.88
CA ARG A 175 19.43 19.03 4.33
C ARG A 175 18.27 18.04 4.46
N VAL A 176 18.28 17.01 3.61
CA VAL A 176 17.52 15.77 3.81
C VAL A 176 18.39 14.78 4.59
N LYS A 177 17.82 14.08 5.57
CA LYS A 177 18.55 13.06 6.34
C LYS A 177 17.73 11.84 6.71
N GLU A 178 18.41 10.74 6.96
CA GLU A 178 17.87 9.62 7.74
C GLU A 178 18.12 9.91 9.24
N PRO A 179 17.09 9.91 10.09
CA PRO A 179 17.18 10.50 11.43
C PRO A 179 17.82 9.61 12.51
N VAL A 180 17.89 8.28 12.34
CA VAL A 180 18.32 7.36 13.42
C VAL A 180 19.82 7.09 13.36
N PHE A 181 20.33 6.83 12.15
CA PHE A 181 21.69 6.42 11.88
C PHE A 181 22.52 7.52 11.23
N ASP A 182 21.90 8.58 10.71
CA ASP A 182 22.59 9.68 10.02
C ASP A 182 23.38 9.18 8.79
N LEU A 183 22.67 8.45 7.92
CA LEU A 183 23.23 7.79 6.73
C LEU A 183 23.40 8.75 5.55
N ASP A 184 24.31 8.40 4.65
CA ASP A 184 24.53 9.13 3.41
C ASP A 184 23.28 9.00 2.52
N ILE A 185 22.81 10.14 1.98
CA ILE A 185 21.62 10.21 1.13
C ILE A 185 22.02 10.24 -0.35
N CYS A 186 21.27 9.53 -1.18
CA CYS A 186 21.35 9.61 -2.64
C CYS A 186 19.98 9.88 -3.26
N GLY A 187 19.98 10.28 -4.54
CA GLY A 187 18.77 10.42 -5.34
C GLY A 187 19.08 10.45 -6.83
N CYS A 188 18.13 10.93 -7.63
CA CYS A 188 18.33 11.13 -9.06
C CYS A 188 19.39 12.23 -9.32
N LYS A 189 19.90 12.33 -10.56
CA LYS A 189 21.00 13.26 -10.91
C LYS A 189 20.73 14.72 -10.54
N ASN A 190 19.46 15.13 -10.50
CA ASN A 190 19.05 16.50 -10.21
C ASN A 190 18.69 16.71 -8.74
N PHE A 191 18.92 15.72 -7.87
CA PHE A 191 18.68 15.81 -6.44
C PHE A 191 20.02 15.93 -5.70
N ASN A 192 20.14 16.98 -4.90
CA ASN A 192 21.22 17.16 -3.94
C ASN A 192 20.58 17.34 -2.56
N ASP A 193 20.88 16.43 -1.64
CA ASP A 193 20.31 16.39 -0.30
C ASP A 193 20.65 17.62 0.54
N SER A 194 21.69 18.37 0.19
CA SER A 194 22.13 19.61 0.86
C SER A 194 21.77 20.89 0.10
N ASP A 195 21.09 20.80 -1.05
CA ASP A 195 20.62 21.96 -1.82
C ASP A 195 19.09 21.89 -2.01
N ARG A 196 18.38 22.63 -1.16
CA ARG A 196 16.91 22.68 -1.12
C ARG A 196 16.27 23.01 -2.47
N PHE A 197 16.91 23.82 -3.31
CA PHE A 197 16.35 24.24 -4.59
C PHE A 197 16.32 23.09 -5.61
N THR A 198 17.04 22.01 -5.34
CA THR A 198 17.07 20.82 -6.19
C THR A 198 16.02 19.77 -5.80
N TRP A 199 15.33 19.93 -4.66
CA TRP A 199 14.43 18.89 -4.14
C TRP A 199 13.10 18.80 -4.89
N THR A 200 12.67 19.90 -5.52
CA THR A 200 11.38 20.00 -6.21
C THR A 200 11.54 20.55 -7.63
N ASN A 201 10.57 20.20 -8.48
CA ASN A 201 10.42 20.78 -9.80
C ASN A 201 9.35 21.88 -9.76
N ASN A 202 9.52 22.91 -10.59
CA ASN A 202 8.56 24.03 -10.69
C ASN A 202 7.15 23.58 -11.07
N ARG A 203 7.04 22.54 -11.90
CA ARG A 203 5.75 21.98 -12.31
C ARG A 203 5.29 20.97 -11.26
N PHE A 204 4.23 21.32 -10.53
CA PHE A 204 3.66 20.49 -9.45
C PHE A 204 3.37 19.04 -9.89
N VAL A 205 2.83 18.85 -11.10
CA VAL A 205 2.47 17.53 -11.64
C VAL A 205 3.65 16.73 -12.20
N ALA A 206 4.84 17.32 -12.30
CA ALA A 206 6.02 16.59 -12.74
C ALA A 206 6.52 15.68 -11.60
N PRO A 207 7.22 14.56 -11.92
CA PRO A 207 7.97 13.80 -10.92
C PRO A 207 8.89 14.72 -10.13
N GLN A 208 8.87 14.61 -8.81
CA GLN A 208 9.62 15.51 -7.94
C GLN A 208 10.94 14.86 -7.53
N PRO A 209 12.10 15.55 -7.63
CA PRO A 209 13.40 14.96 -7.31
C PRO A 209 13.47 14.28 -5.94
N TYR A 210 12.86 14.87 -4.90
CA TYR A 210 12.81 14.29 -3.56
C TYR A 210 12.19 12.87 -3.54
N GLN A 211 11.33 12.51 -4.49
CA GLN A 211 10.70 11.18 -4.53
C GLN A 211 11.73 10.06 -4.79
N SER A 212 12.89 10.43 -5.33
CA SER A 212 14.01 9.51 -5.55
C SER A 212 15.00 9.45 -4.39
N ALA A 213 14.84 10.29 -3.36
CA ALA A 213 15.74 10.32 -2.23
C ALA A 213 15.68 9.01 -1.43
N GLY A 214 16.85 8.49 -1.09
CA GLY A 214 17.02 7.25 -0.33
C GLY A 214 18.40 7.21 0.31
N VAL A 215 18.64 6.19 1.13
CA VAL A 215 19.96 5.96 1.74
C VAL A 215 20.88 5.25 0.74
N VAL A 216 22.16 5.60 0.74
CA VAL A 216 23.17 4.92 -0.07
C VAL A 216 23.35 3.49 0.44
N ILE A 217 23.29 2.52 -0.49
CA ILE A 217 23.55 1.12 -0.21
C ILE A 217 24.55 0.52 -1.20
N ASN A 218 25.30 -0.49 -0.76
CA ASN A 218 26.09 -1.34 -1.66
C ASN A 218 25.27 -2.53 -2.20
N SER A 219 25.89 -3.36 -3.04
CA SER A 219 25.27 -4.55 -3.63
C SER A 219 24.89 -5.64 -2.63
N ALA A 220 25.42 -5.58 -1.40
CA ALA A 220 25.05 -6.47 -0.30
C ALA A 220 23.95 -5.86 0.59
N CYS A 221 23.33 -4.76 0.15
CA CYS A 221 22.31 -4.01 0.86
C CYS A 221 22.76 -3.49 2.23
N GLN A 222 24.05 -3.17 2.36
CA GLN A 222 24.62 -2.49 3.52
C GLN A 222 24.62 -0.99 3.28
N VAL A 223 24.24 -0.23 4.31
CA VAL A 223 24.14 1.24 4.23
C VAL A 223 25.50 1.92 4.36
N GLN A 224 25.62 3.11 3.79
CA GLN A 224 26.82 3.94 3.88
C GLN A 224 26.60 5.13 4.83
N LYS A 225 27.65 5.48 5.58
CA LYS A 225 27.72 6.72 6.37
C LYS A 225 29.12 7.29 6.33
N LYS A 226 29.25 8.57 5.93
CA LYS A 226 30.53 9.28 5.80
C LYS A 226 31.56 8.49 4.98
N VAL A 227 31.12 7.88 3.87
CA VAL A 227 31.96 7.06 2.96
C VAL A 227 32.38 5.68 3.53
N TRP A 228 32.01 5.35 4.77
CA TRP A 228 32.22 4.02 5.36
C TRP A 228 30.97 3.15 5.24
N LEU A 229 31.14 1.85 4.98
CA LEU A 229 30.05 0.88 4.90
C LEU A 229 29.74 0.31 6.29
N TYR A 230 28.45 0.28 6.65
CA TYR A 230 27.97 -0.26 7.92
C TYR A 230 27.04 -1.44 7.70
N ARG A 231 27.16 -2.49 8.52
CA ARG A 231 26.33 -3.70 8.41
C ARG A 231 24.92 -3.48 8.95
N ILE A 232 24.08 -2.80 8.17
CA ILE A 232 22.62 -2.77 8.32
C ILE A 232 22.04 -3.33 7.03
N TYR A 233 21.29 -4.42 7.11
CA TYR A 233 20.79 -5.11 5.91
C TYR A 233 19.43 -4.54 5.49
N MET A 234 19.22 -4.30 4.20
CA MET A 234 17.87 -4.17 3.62
C MET A 234 17.58 -5.42 2.78
N ARG A 235 16.56 -6.21 3.12
CA ARG A 235 16.15 -7.36 2.30
C ARG A 235 14.72 -7.16 1.84
N TRP A 236 14.52 -7.17 0.52
CA TRP A 236 13.21 -7.20 -0.11
C TRP A 236 13.24 -8.23 -1.24
N GLU A 237 12.48 -9.32 -1.10
CA GLU A 237 12.27 -10.32 -2.15
C GLU A 237 10.80 -10.23 -2.57
N MET A 238 10.53 -9.77 -3.80
CA MET A 238 9.24 -9.94 -4.45
C MET A 238 9.27 -11.21 -5.29
N SER A 239 8.43 -12.17 -4.94
CA SER A 239 8.05 -13.30 -5.80
C SER A 239 6.98 -12.84 -6.78
N SER A 240 7.25 -12.92 -8.09
CA SER A 240 6.32 -12.57 -9.16
C SER A 240 5.65 -13.82 -9.72
N GLU A 241 4.40 -14.09 -9.30
CA GLU A 241 3.56 -15.06 -10.01
C GLU A 241 2.09 -14.83 -9.66
N VAL A 242 1.30 -14.29 -10.59
CA VAL A 242 -0.06 -14.76 -10.95
C VAL A 242 -0.40 -14.17 -12.32
N SER A 243 -0.36 -14.98 -13.38
CA SER A 243 -1.10 -14.70 -14.61
C SER A 243 -1.47 -16.03 -15.27
N LYS A 244 -2.78 -16.30 -15.33
CA LYS A 244 -3.51 -17.19 -16.27
C LYS A 244 -4.81 -17.65 -15.64
N VAL A 245 -5.87 -16.86 -15.78
CA VAL A 245 -7.22 -17.36 -16.11
C VAL A 245 -7.93 -16.17 -16.73
N LEU A 246 -8.41 -16.29 -17.97
CA LEU A 246 -9.57 -15.63 -18.58
C LEU A 246 -9.36 -15.74 -20.10
N ASN A 247 -10.07 -16.66 -20.74
CA ASN A 247 -10.15 -16.75 -22.20
C ASN A 247 -11.47 -16.08 -22.63
N LYS A 248 -11.40 -15.05 -23.49
CA LYS A 248 -12.52 -14.40 -24.20
C LYS A 248 -13.78 -14.21 -23.35
N ALA A 249 -13.83 -13.12 -22.61
CA ALA A 249 -14.90 -12.79 -21.66
C ALA A 249 -15.43 -11.37 -21.85
N VAL A 250 -16.75 -11.20 -21.73
CA VAL A 250 -17.37 -9.90 -21.44
C VAL A 250 -17.01 -9.56 -19.99
N VAL A 251 -16.33 -8.44 -19.80
CA VAL A 251 -15.84 -7.97 -18.51
C VAL A 251 -16.68 -6.78 -18.09
N ARG A 252 -17.28 -6.85 -16.90
CA ARG A 252 -18.09 -5.73 -16.39
C ARG A 252 -17.41 -5.09 -15.19
N VAL A 253 -17.19 -3.78 -15.26
CA VAL A 253 -16.75 -2.99 -14.11
C VAL A 253 -17.99 -2.41 -13.45
N LEU A 254 -18.28 -2.84 -12.24
CA LEU A 254 -19.37 -2.24 -11.46
C LEU A 254 -18.80 -1.06 -10.67
N GLN A 255 -19.46 0.07 -10.78
CA GLN A 255 -19.11 1.29 -10.06
C GLN A 255 -20.28 1.74 -9.19
N TRP A 256 -19.97 2.59 -8.21
CA TRP A 256 -20.97 3.11 -7.26
C TRP A 256 -21.68 4.39 -7.73
N LEU A 257 -21.28 4.96 -8.86
CA LEU A 257 -21.65 6.32 -9.28
C LEU A 257 -22.56 6.33 -10.51
N ARG A 258 -23.88 6.55 -10.33
CA ARG A 258 -24.60 7.31 -11.37
C ARG A 258 -24.16 8.77 -11.25
N HIS A 259 -23.77 9.38 -12.37
CA HIS A 259 -23.71 10.84 -12.48
C HIS A 259 -25.09 11.44 -12.21
#